data_AF-A0A925YU90-F1
#
_entry.id   AF-A0A925YU90-F1
#
_cell.length_a   1.000
_cell.length_b   1.000
_cell.length_c   1.000
_cell.angle_alpha   90.00
_cell.angle_beta   90.00
_cell.angle_gamma   90.00
#
_symmetry.space_group_name_H-M   'P 1'
#
loop_
_entity.id
_entity.type
_entity.pdbx_description
1 polymer ?
#
loop_
_entity_poly.entity_id
_entity_poly.type
_entity_poly.pdbx_seq_one_letter_code
_entity_poly.pdbx_strand_id
1 'polypeptide(L)'
;MNLRLLKNLACASILSIAAAFALRAAEPAIGPAEMLKVAVDEVLAIAYDQTNASTPLAQRVRPLLEKNFNFEAVTRRAVGPGWRKFTPEQKARTVSLFTEVV
;
A
#
# COMPACT_ATOMS: atom_id res chain seq x y z
N MET A 1 20.51 34.70 -39.82
CA MET A 1 20.33 33.53 -38.92
C MET A 1 19.03 32.84 -39.31
N ASN A 2 19.09 31.64 -39.88
CA ASN A 2 18.03 31.07 -40.73
C ASN A 2 16.85 30.50 -39.93
N LEU A 3 15.63 30.94 -40.25
CA LEU A 3 14.35 30.52 -39.66
C LEU A 3 14.10 29.00 -39.71
N ARG A 4 14.78 28.29 -40.62
CA ARG A 4 14.78 26.82 -40.75
C ARG A 4 15.55 26.12 -39.62
N LEU A 5 16.65 26.70 -39.12
CA LEU A 5 17.41 26.12 -37.99
C LEU A 5 16.63 26.23 -36.67
N LEU A 6 15.89 27.33 -36.46
CA LEU A 6 15.11 27.55 -35.25
C LEU A 6 13.93 26.56 -35.13
N LYS A 7 13.28 26.25 -36.27
CA LYS A 7 12.21 25.24 -36.35
C LYS A 7 12.74 23.83 -36.09
N ASN A 8 13.92 23.49 -36.62
CA ASN A 8 14.54 22.19 -36.41
C ASN A 8 14.99 21.98 -34.96
N LEU A 9 15.52 23.02 -34.29
CA LEU A 9 15.82 22.96 -32.86
C LEU A 9 14.55 22.79 -32.01
N ALA A 10 13.48 23.53 -32.32
CA ALA A 10 12.23 23.42 -31.57
C ALA A 10 11.59 22.02 -31.67
N CYS A 11 11.61 21.39 -32.85
CA CYS A 11 11.13 20.01 -33.03
C CYS A 11 12.01 18.98 -32.29
N ALA A 12 13.33 19.17 -32.26
CA ALA A 12 14.25 18.28 -31.54
C ALA A 12 14.04 18.35 -30.01
N SER A 13 13.74 19.54 -29.48
CA SER A 13 13.43 19.76 -28.05
C SER A 13 12.11 19.10 -27.63
N ILE A 14 11.08 19.18 -28.48
CA ILE A 14 9.77 18.57 -28.21
C ILE A 14 9.84 17.03 -28.25
N LEU A 15 10.64 16.47 -29.17
CA LEU A 15 10.83 15.02 -29.27
C LEU A 15 11.57 14.43 -28.06
N SER A 16 12.45 15.21 -27.43
CA SER A 16 13.24 14.78 -26.27
C SER A 16 12.41 14.74 -24.96
N ILE A 17 11.41 15.62 -24.82
CA ILE A 17 10.52 15.64 -23.64
C ILE A 17 9.50 14.49 -23.68
N ALA A 18 9.04 14.08 -24.88
CA ALA A 18 8.12 12.95 -25.04
C ALA A 18 8.77 11.60 -24.70
N ALA A 19 10.08 11.44 -24.94
CA ALA A 19 10.82 10.21 -24.62
C ALA A 19 11.01 10.01 -23.10
N ALA A 20 11.04 11.09 -22.31
CA ALA A 20 11.23 11.00 -20.85
C ALA A 20 10.00 10.45 -20.10
N PHE A 21 8.80 10.54 -20.69
CA PHE A 21 7.57 10.00 -20.08
C PHE A 21 7.30 8.54 -20.42
N ALA A 22 7.95 7.98 -21.44
CA ALA A 22 7.69 6.60 -21.90
C ALA A 22 8.44 5.53 -21.09
N LEU A 23 9.43 5.91 -20.28
CA LEU A 23 10.26 4.98 -19.52
C LEU A 23 9.89 4.94 -18.04
N ARG A 24 8.60 4.81 -17.73
CA ARG A 24 8.19 4.34 -16.42
C ARG A 24 8.21 2.82 -16.47
N ALA A 25 9.39 2.24 -16.24
CA ALA A 25 9.54 0.81 -16.06
C ALA A 25 8.52 0.36 -15.02
N ALA A 26 7.67 -0.60 -15.38
CA ALA A 26 6.81 -1.24 -14.41
C ALA A 26 7.72 -1.87 -13.36
N GLU A 27 7.66 -1.38 -12.12
CA GLU A 27 8.36 -2.04 -11.02
C GLU A 27 7.90 -3.50 -10.98
N PRO A 28 8.83 -4.47 -10.90
CA PRO A 28 8.44 -5.87 -10.80
C PRO A 28 7.57 -6.01 -9.56
N ALA A 29 6.32 -6.43 -9.76
CA ALA A 29 5.42 -6.69 -8.66
C ALA A 29 6.06 -7.74 -7.75
N ILE A 30 6.27 -7.38 -6.48
CA ILE A 30 6.80 -8.30 -5.47
C ILE A 30 5.83 -9.49 -5.37
N GLY A 31 6.35 -10.71 -5.47
CA GLY A 31 5.51 -11.91 -5.39
C GLY A 31 4.89 -12.07 -3.99
N PRO A 32 3.74 -12.77 -3.86
CA PRO A 32 3.04 -12.89 -2.57
C PRO A 32 3.90 -13.44 -1.42
N ALA A 33 4.80 -14.38 -1.71
CA ALA A 33 5.72 -14.94 -0.72
C ALA A 33 6.73 -13.90 -0.21
N GLU A 34 7.27 -13.08 -1.11
CA GLU A 34 8.22 -12.04 -0.76
C GLU A 34 7.53 -10.88 -0.03
N MET A 35 6.31 -10.52 -0.43
CA MET A 35 5.49 -9.56 0.32
C MET A 35 5.26 -10.01 1.75
N LEU A 36 4.92 -11.30 1.96
CA LEU A 36 4.73 -11.85 3.30
C LEU A 36 6.03 -11.83 4.09
N LYS A 37 7.15 -12.23 3.49
CA LYS A 37 8.46 -12.20 4.13
C LYS A 37 8.80 -10.79 4.61
N VAL A 38 8.67 -9.78 3.76
CA VAL A 38 8.93 -8.38 4.11
C VAL A 38 8.06 -7.93 5.29
N ALA A 39 6.75 -8.20 5.24
CA ALA A 39 5.84 -7.83 6.33
C ALA A 39 6.19 -8.52 7.66
N VAL A 40 6.60 -9.79 7.63
CA VAL A 40 7.05 -10.52 8.83
C VAL A 40 8.35 -9.96 9.37
N ASP A 41 9.33 -9.67 8.49
CA ASP A 41 10.60 -9.06 8.88
C ASP A 41 10.37 -7.69 9.54
N GLU A 42 9.42 -6.88 9.03
CA GLU A 42 9.01 -5.60 9.63
C GLU A 42 8.36 -5.79 11.02
N VAL A 43 7.50 -6.80 11.21
CA VAL A 43 6.94 -7.13 12.53
C VAL A 43 8.03 -7.52 13.52
N LEU A 44 8.99 -8.36 13.10
CA LEU A 44 10.09 -8.80 13.96
C LEU A 44 11.00 -7.62 14.35
N ALA A 45 11.30 -6.72 13.41
CA ALA A 45 12.06 -5.51 13.68
C ALA A 45 11.38 -4.64 14.75
N ILE A 46 10.05 -4.47 14.65
CA ILE A 46 9.28 -3.76 15.67
C ILE A 46 9.31 -4.53 17.01
N ALA A 47 9.10 -5.84 16.99
CA ALA A 47 9.01 -6.64 18.20
C ALA A 47 10.29 -6.59 19.05
N TYR A 48 11.45 -6.66 18.39
CA TYR A 48 12.76 -6.67 19.04
C TYR A 48 13.38 -5.28 19.25
N ASP A 49 12.75 -4.21 18.77
CA ASP A 49 13.15 -2.84 19.08
C ASP A 49 12.94 -2.53 20.58
N GLN A 50 14.04 -2.34 21.30
CA GLN A 50 14.04 -2.04 22.73
C GLN A 50 13.76 -0.56 23.04
N THR A 51 13.84 0.33 22.05
CA THR A 51 13.65 1.78 22.28
C THR A 51 12.22 2.13 22.70
N ASN A 52 11.24 1.28 22.33
CA ASN A 52 9.82 1.45 22.63
C ASN A 52 9.25 0.29 23.47
N ALA A 53 10.08 -0.39 24.26
CA ALA A 53 9.69 -1.62 24.97
C ALA A 53 8.52 -1.43 25.96
N SER A 54 8.29 -0.22 26.47
CA SER A 54 7.16 0.10 27.36
C SER A 54 5.81 0.17 26.63
N THR A 55 5.80 0.39 25.31
CA THR A 55 4.58 0.45 24.51
C THR A 55 4.15 -0.96 24.13
N PRO A 56 2.89 -1.36 24.38
CA PRO A 56 2.39 -2.68 24.02
C PRO A 56 2.68 -3.01 22.55
N LEU A 57 3.16 -4.23 22.28
CA LEU A 57 3.51 -4.67 20.92
C LEU A 57 2.36 -4.43 19.93
N ALA A 58 1.13 -4.77 20.33
CA ALA A 58 -0.07 -4.58 19.51
C ALA A 58 -0.25 -3.13 19.02
N GLN A 59 0.08 -2.13 19.85
CA GLN A 59 0.03 -0.73 19.44
C GLN A 59 1.15 -0.38 18.46
N ARG A 60 2.35 -0.95 18.66
CA ARG A 60 3.51 -0.70 17.79
C ARG A 60 3.34 -1.31 16.40
N VAL A 61 2.74 -2.48 16.28
CA VAL A 61 2.53 -3.17 14.99
C VAL A 61 1.26 -2.75 14.25
N ARG A 62 0.32 -2.07 14.92
CA ARG A 62 -0.98 -1.68 14.34
C ARG A 62 -0.88 -0.93 13.00
N PRO A 63 -0.02 0.09 12.85
CA PRO A 63 0.11 0.79 11.56
C PRO A 63 0.58 -0.13 10.42
N LEU A 64 1.42 -1.11 10.74
CA LEU A 64 1.90 -2.09 9.76
C LEU A 64 0.79 -3.05 9.35
N LEU A 65 -0.03 -3.51 10.30
CA LEU A 65 -1.19 -4.35 10.03
C LEU A 65 -2.24 -3.60 9.19
N GLU A 66 -2.54 -2.35 9.51
CA GLU A 66 -3.48 -1.51 8.75
C GLU A 66 -3.04 -1.29 7.30
N LYS A 67 -1.72 -1.24 7.04
CA LYS A 67 -1.16 -1.14 5.70
C LYS A 67 -1.28 -2.44 4.89
N ASN A 68 -0.98 -3.58 5.51
CA ASN A 68 -0.77 -4.84 4.80
C ASN A 68 -1.96 -5.81 4.89
N PHE A 69 -2.88 -5.62 5.84
CA PHE A 69 -3.93 -6.59 6.15
C PHE A 69 -5.31 -6.11 5.69
N ASN A 70 -6.04 -6.98 4.98
CA ASN A 70 -7.41 -6.67 4.55
C ASN A 70 -8.43 -7.05 5.65
N PHE A 71 -8.60 -6.14 6.63
CA PHE A 71 -9.53 -6.32 7.74
C PHE A 71 -10.98 -6.53 7.30
N GLU A 72 -11.42 -5.90 6.20
CA GLU A 72 -12.78 -6.11 5.68
C GLU A 72 -12.97 -7.56 5.20
N ALA A 73 -12.01 -8.11 4.46
CA ALA A 73 -12.09 -9.48 3.96
C ALA A 73 -12.15 -10.49 5.11
N VAL A 74 -11.34 -10.29 6.16
CA VAL A 74 -11.34 -11.16 7.34
C VAL A 74 -12.62 -11.01 8.15
N THR A 75 -13.07 -9.77 8.39
CA THR A 75 -14.32 -9.49 9.10
C THR A 75 -15.51 -10.10 8.39
N ARG A 76 -15.60 -9.92 7.06
CA ARG A 76 -16.64 -10.54 6.23
C ARG A 76 -16.61 -12.06 6.33
N ARG A 77 -15.42 -12.66 6.36
CA ARG A 77 -15.27 -14.12 6.50
C ARG A 77 -15.68 -14.61 7.90
N ALA A 78 -15.40 -13.83 8.95
CA ALA A 78 -15.81 -14.12 10.31
C ALA A 78 -17.34 -14.00 10.49
N VAL A 79 -17.98 -12.97 9.90
CA VAL A 79 -19.44 -12.78 9.96
C VAL A 79 -20.20 -13.81 9.12
N GLY A 80 -19.63 -14.23 7.99
CA GLY A 80 -20.24 -15.22 7.10
C GLY A 80 -21.47 -14.68 6.34
N PRO A 81 -22.49 -15.51 6.04
CA PRO A 81 -23.62 -15.14 5.19
C PRO A 81 -24.40 -13.91 5.67
N GLY A 82 -24.40 -13.65 6.99
CA GLY A 82 -25.05 -12.50 7.60
C GLY A 82 -24.52 -11.14 7.11
N TRP A 83 -23.28 -11.10 6.60
CA TRP A 83 -22.64 -9.88 6.10
C TRP A 83 -23.46 -9.13 5.05
N ARG A 84 -24.20 -9.87 4.22
CA ARG A 84 -25.03 -9.30 3.14
C ARG A 84 -26.21 -8.49 3.67
N LYS A 85 -26.61 -8.70 4.92
CA LYS A 85 -27.72 -8.01 5.58
C LYS A 85 -27.30 -6.69 6.22
N PHE A 86 -26.01 -6.43 6.37
CA PHE A 86 -25.51 -5.22 7.03
C PHE A 86 -25.61 -4.01 6.10
N THR A 87 -26.05 -2.87 6.65
CA THR A 87 -25.93 -1.56 5.97
C THR A 87 -24.46 -1.18 5.80
N PRO A 88 -24.12 -0.22 4.91
CA PRO A 88 -22.75 0.28 4.79
C PRO A 88 -22.14 0.73 6.12
N GLU A 89 -22.94 1.41 6.96
CA GLU A 89 -22.52 1.90 8.28
C GLU A 89 -22.25 0.74 9.24
N GLN A 90 -23.12 -0.28 9.22
CA GLN A 90 -22.93 -1.49 10.03
C GLN A 90 -21.67 -2.27 9.60
N LYS A 91 -21.40 -2.36 8.30
CA LYS A 91 -20.17 -2.99 7.78
C LYS A 91 -18.93 -2.24 8.27
N ALA A 92 -18.89 -0.92 8.08
CA ALA A 92 -17.78 -0.09 8.54
C ALA A 92 -17.55 -0.21 10.06
N ARG A 93 -18.63 -0.14 10.85
CA ARG A 93 -18.55 -0.29 12.30
C ARG A 93 -18.08 -1.68 12.71
N THR A 94 -18.55 -2.73 12.04
CA THR A 94 -18.13 -4.10 12.33
C THR A 94 -16.65 -4.30 12.03
N VAL A 95 -16.15 -3.79 10.90
CA VAL A 95 -14.72 -3.85 10.57
C VAL A 95 -13.89 -3.13 11.63
N SER A 96 -14.28 -1.90 12.02
CA SER A 96 -13.60 -1.15 13.08
C SER A 96 -13.51 -1.95 14.39
N LEU A 97 -14.60 -2.56 14.82
CA LEU A 97 -14.64 -3.34 16.06
C LEU A 97 -13.76 -4.59 15.97
N PHE A 98 -13.78 -5.31 14.84
CA PHE A 98 -12.92 -6.48 14.66
C PHE A 98 -11.44 -6.12 14.62
N THR A 99 -11.09 -4.97 14.04
CA THR A 99 -9.71 -4.46 14.03
C THR A 99 -9.18 -4.13 15.43
N GLU A 100 -10.04 -3.77 16.38
CA GLU A 100 -9.63 -3.51 17.78
C GLU A 100 -9.26 -4.78 18.55
N VAL A 101 -9.82 -5.94 18.18
CA VAL A 101 -9.57 -7.23 18.85
C VAL A 101 -8.34 -7.95 18.32
N VAL A 102 -7.77 -7.46 17.21
CA VAL A 102 -6.49 -7.90 16.63
C VAL A 102 -5.37 -7.00 17.16
#